data_AF-A0A1U7GSC2-F1
#
_entry.id   AF-A0A1U7GSC2-F1
#
_cell.length_a   1.000
_cell.length_b   1.000
_cell.length_c   1.000
_cell.angle_alpha   90.00
_cell.angle_beta   90.00
_cell.angle_gamma   90.00
#
_symmetry.space_group_name_H-M   'P 1'
#
loop_
_entity.id
_entity.type
_entity.pdbx_description
1 polymer ?
#
loop_
_entity_poly.entity_id
_entity_poly.type
_entity_poly.pdbx_seq_one_letter_code
_entity_poly.pdbx_strand_id
1 'polypeptide(L)'
;MTSAPTDATAGIVCEPTLPLHRYKDLLRDDRRRIRLHDALVGEIKGLQDILGEEQFPVRNVHDLGVEDYLARVERYETLAGPLLPILAAGGHWAVDEHARLLGRCLGRLADPPGERSGITALLNLRCYPALLCVYSCGVGAILAGRYDTLKTILVSTRSRKENESVPLVRALAHNDVIDGGLLRRRPELERHRSPTSDHLFAVLKEPLSGLAIDEMEYQGAFDRFEYLFALVHGDLCEKDGSTGHIWGPIGCFLWRRGVLEEVGHEIDGLGGDWPPLKAGFFGGSIERAKLVKEQIDKTVHRQGW
;
A
#
# COMPACT_ATOMS: atom_id res chain seq x y z
N MET A 1 22.30 -34.69 -16.97
CA MET A 1 22.60 -34.48 -15.55
C MET A 1 21.95 -33.17 -15.15
N THR A 2 20.72 -33.28 -14.67
CA THR A 2 19.83 -32.20 -14.27
C THR A 2 20.25 -31.73 -12.88
N SER A 3 20.92 -30.59 -12.79
CA SER A 3 21.15 -29.91 -11.51
C SER A 3 19.85 -29.20 -11.12
N ALA A 4 19.19 -29.72 -10.08
CA ALA A 4 18.11 -29.01 -9.39
C ALA A 4 18.66 -27.68 -8.83
N PRO A 5 17.90 -26.58 -8.86
CA PRO A 5 18.28 -25.38 -8.13
C PRO A 5 18.15 -25.69 -6.64
N THR A 6 19.28 -25.61 -5.94
CA THR A 6 19.39 -25.71 -4.49
C THR A 6 18.53 -24.61 -3.87
N ASP A 7 17.48 -25.03 -3.17
CA ASP A 7 16.65 -24.19 -2.31
C ASP A 7 17.51 -23.71 -1.12
N ALA A 8 18.20 -22.59 -1.33
CA ALA A 8 19.07 -21.97 -0.33
C ALA A 8 18.32 -20.99 0.60
N THR A 9 16.97 -20.96 0.55
CA THR A 9 16.20 -19.97 1.31
C THR A 9 14.98 -20.48 2.06
N ALA A 10 14.77 -21.79 2.14
CA ALA A 10 13.82 -22.42 3.07
C ALA A 10 14.08 -22.16 4.59
N GLY A 11 14.81 -21.10 4.96
CA GLY A 11 15.18 -20.82 6.35
C GLY A 11 15.40 -19.35 6.73
N ILE A 12 15.15 -18.35 5.86
CA ILE A 12 15.20 -16.94 6.29
C ILE A 12 13.84 -16.57 6.90
N VAL A 13 13.62 -16.96 8.15
CA VAL A 13 12.58 -16.36 8.98
C VAL A 13 13.09 -14.98 9.38
N CYS A 14 12.60 -13.94 8.71
CA CYS A 14 12.91 -12.57 9.11
C CYS A 14 12.07 -12.25 10.35
N GLU A 15 12.49 -12.67 11.55
CA GLU A 15 11.84 -12.17 12.77
C GLU A 15 12.18 -10.67 12.92
N PRO A 16 11.19 -9.80 13.15
CA PRO A 16 11.44 -8.38 13.30
C PRO A 16 12.20 -8.19 14.61
N THR A 17 13.29 -7.43 14.57
CA THR A 17 14.06 -7.12 15.80
C THR A 17 13.25 -6.25 16.77
N LEU A 18 12.17 -5.65 16.27
CA LEU A 18 11.15 -4.91 16.98
C LEU A 18 9.82 -5.69 17.03
N PRO A 19 9.54 -6.43 18.11
CA PRO A 19 8.23 -7.03 18.31
C PRO A 19 7.10 -6.00 18.44
N LEU A 20 5.88 -6.37 18.00
CA LEU A 20 4.70 -5.49 18.02
C LEU A 20 4.41 -4.90 19.41
N HIS A 21 4.49 -5.69 20.48
CA HIS A 21 4.24 -5.19 21.84
C HIS A 21 5.21 -4.08 22.23
N ARG A 22 6.50 -4.24 21.89
CA ARG A 22 7.54 -3.27 22.15
C ARG A 22 7.34 -2.00 21.33
N TYR A 23 6.87 -2.13 20.09
CA TYR A 23 6.51 -0.98 19.27
C TYR A 23 5.36 -0.17 19.89
N LYS A 24 4.28 -0.84 20.33
CA LYS A 24 3.16 -0.19 21.03
C LYS A 24 3.63 0.53 22.31
N ASP A 25 4.54 -0.08 23.07
CA ASP A 25 5.14 0.55 24.26
C ASP A 25 6.00 1.78 23.93
N LEU A 26 6.66 1.80 22.77
CA LEU A 26 7.43 2.95 22.30
C LEU A 26 6.54 4.09 21.81
N LEU A 27 5.38 3.80 21.22
CA LEU A 27 4.40 4.81 20.78
C LEU A 27 3.74 5.55 21.95
N ARG A 28 3.65 4.93 23.12
CA ARG A 28 2.94 5.49 24.28
C ARG A 28 3.70 6.61 25.01
N ASP A 29 5.02 6.66 24.88
CA ASP A 29 5.89 7.54 25.68
C ASP A 29 6.76 8.43 24.77
N ASP A 30 6.39 9.70 24.66
CA ASP A 30 7.07 10.72 23.83
C ASP A 30 8.57 10.87 24.17
N ARG A 31 8.99 10.52 25.39
CA ARG A 31 10.41 10.54 25.79
C ARG A 31 11.22 9.48 25.06
N ARG A 32 10.56 8.48 24.46
CA ARG A 32 11.17 7.37 23.71
C ARG A 32 11.21 7.61 22.21
N ARG A 33 10.87 8.81 21.72
CA ARG A 33 10.85 9.14 20.28
C ARG A 33 12.13 8.77 19.53
N ILE A 34 13.30 8.91 20.15
CA ILE A 34 14.59 8.53 19.55
C ILE A 34 14.69 7.01 19.41
N ARG A 35 14.29 6.26 20.44
CA ARG A 35 14.30 4.77 20.40
C ARG A 35 13.28 4.23 19.40
N LEU A 36 12.10 4.84 19.32
CA LEU A 36 11.09 4.52 18.32
C LEU A 36 11.63 4.74 16.91
N HIS A 37 12.25 5.91 16.69
CA HIS A 37 12.91 6.24 15.44
C HIS A 37 13.96 5.20 15.04
N ASP A 38 14.92 4.93 15.92
CA ASP A 38 16.04 4.04 15.61
C ASP A 38 15.58 2.60 15.40
N ALA A 39 14.60 2.13 16.17
CA ALA A 39 14.03 0.80 16.01
C ALA A 39 13.31 0.66 14.66
N LEU A 40 12.39 1.58 14.33
CA LEU A 40 11.64 1.49 13.07
C LEU A 40 12.56 1.68 11.85
N VAL A 41 13.51 2.62 11.91
CA VAL A 41 14.49 2.80 10.82
C VAL A 41 15.39 1.57 10.68
N GLY A 42 15.75 0.91 11.78
CA GLY A 42 16.49 -0.35 11.79
C GLY A 42 15.77 -1.47 11.04
N GLU A 43 14.49 -1.69 11.35
CA GLU A 43 13.66 -2.69 10.65
C GLU A 43 13.57 -2.42 9.14
N ILE A 44 13.34 -1.16 8.77
CA ILE A 44 13.20 -0.77 7.37
C ILE A 44 14.50 -1.00 6.60
N LYS A 45 15.65 -0.64 7.20
CA LYS A 45 16.96 -0.92 6.61
C LYS A 45 17.22 -2.42 6.47
N GLY A 46 16.93 -3.20 7.53
CA GLY A 46 17.06 -4.65 7.50
C GLY A 46 16.26 -5.28 6.37
N LEU A 47 15.00 -4.87 6.20
CA LEU A 47 14.19 -5.31 5.07
C LEU A 47 14.82 -4.91 3.73
N GLN A 48 15.26 -3.66 3.55
CA GLN A 48 15.90 -3.22 2.30
C GLN A 48 17.16 -4.01 1.95
N ASP A 49 17.98 -4.34 2.94
CA ASP A 49 19.22 -5.08 2.74
C ASP A 49 18.92 -6.51 2.26
N ILE A 50 17.89 -7.15 2.81
CA ILE A 50 17.43 -8.48 2.37
C ILE A 50 16.81 -8.43 0.96
N LEU A 51 16.08 -7.36 0.64
CA LEU A 51 15.46 -7.13 -0.68
C LEU A 51 16.44 -6.71 -1.78
N GLY A 52 17.75 -6.77 -1.52
CA GLY A 52 18.82 -6.42 -2.45
C GLY A 52 18.85 -7.27 -3.72
N GLU A 53 19.59 -6.77 -4.72
CA GLU A 53 19.67 -7.39 -6.07
C GLU A 53 20.19 -8.83 -6.08
N GLU A 54 21.05 -9.19 -5.12
CA GLU A 54 21.60 -10.55 -5.03
C GLU A 54 20.50 -11.60 -4.80
N GLN A 55 19.51 -11.27 -3.98
CA GLN A 55 18.38 -12.16 -3.70
C GLN A 55 17.24 -12.00 -4.72
N PHE A 56 17.16 -10.81 -5.33
CA PHE A 56 16.04 -10.38 -6.15
C PHE A 56 16.52 -9.78 -7.48
N PRO A 57 17.20 -10.56 -8.34
CA PRO A 57 17.76 -10.04 -9.59
C PRO A 57 16.66 -9.61 -10.57
N VAL A 58 16.87 -8.49 -11.26
CA VAL A 58 15.94 -7.97 -12.28
C VAL A 58 16.50 -8.02 -13.71
N ARG A 59 17.80 -8.30 -13.83
CA ARG A 59 18.52 -8.51 -15.09
C ARG A 59 19.00 -9.95 -15.17
N ASN A 60 19.28 -10.39 -16.40
CA ASN A 60 19.82 -11.72 -16.68
C ASN A 60 18.96 -12.86 -16.10
N VAL A 61 17.67 -12.61 -15.88
CA VAL A 61 16.69 -13.64 -15.56
C VAL A 61 16.27 -14.26 -16.88
N HIS A 62 16.75 -15.47 -17.13
CA HIS A 62 16.37 -16.27 -18.30
C HIS A 62 15.03 -16.93 -18.03
N ASP A 63 14.11 -16.88 -19.01
CA ASP A 63 12.82 -17.57 -18.99
C ASP A 63 11.98 -17.34 -17.74
N LEU A 64 11.68 -16.06 -17.41
CA LEU A 64 10.78 -15.73 -16.30
C LEU A 64 9.41 -16.39 -16.50
N GLY A 65 9.17 -17.48 -15.78
CA GLY A 65 7.89 -18.18 -15.77
C GLY A 65 6.87 -17.48 -14.88
N VAL A 66 5.60 -17.85 -15.07
CA VAL A 66 4.52 -17.43 -14.16
C VAL A 66 4.79 -17.90 -12.74
N GLU A 67 5.22 -19.15 -12.56
CA GLU A 67 5.53 -19.72 -11.25
C GLU A 67 6.69 -18.99 -10.56
N ASP A 68 7.74 -18.61 -11.29
CA ASP A 68 8.85 -17.84 -10.73
C ASP A 68 8.41 -16.45 -10.24
N TYR A 69 7.51 -15.81 -11.00
CA TYR A 69 6.93 -14.53 -10.62
C TYR A 69 6.08 -14.67 -9.34
N LEU A 70 5.20 -15.67 -9.28
CA LEU A 70 4.33 -15.92 -8.12
C LEU A 70 5.12 -16.33 -6.88
N ALA A 71 6.15 -17.16 -7.04
CA ALA A 71 7.07 -17.51 -5.94
C ALA A 71 7.79 -16.27 -5.40
N ARG A 72 8.16 -15.32 -6.27
CA ARG A 72 8.77 -14.06 -5.85
C ARG A 72 7.78 -13.15 -5.12
N VAL A 73 6.51 -13.12 -5.54
CA VAL A 73 5.42 -12.44 -4.83
C VAL A 73 5.30 -12.97 -3.40
N GLU A 74 5.20 -14.29 -3.22
CA GLU A 74 5.12 -14.94 -1.89
C GLU A 74 6.34 -14.68 -1.02
N ARG A 75 7.53 -14.65 -1.64
CA ARG A 75 8.77 -14.36 -0.93
C ARG A 75 8.81 -12.92 -0.43
N TYR A 76 8.31 -11.96 -1.21
CA TYR A 76 8.16 -10.58 -0.74
C TYR A 76 7.13 -10.46 0.40
N GLU A 77 6.01 -11.19 0.33
CA GLU A 77 5.01 -11.24 1.41
C GLU A 77 5.61 -11.80 2.69
N THR A 78 6.36 -12.90 2.59
CA THR A 78 7.01 -13.53 3.74
C THR A 78 8.00 -12.59 4.42
N LEU A 79 8.80 -11.86 3.63
CA LEU A 79 9.81 -10.93 4.15
C LEU A 79 9.20 -9.64 4.73
N ALA A 80 8.14 -9.11 4.10
CA ALA A 80 7.47 -7.90 4.57
C ALA A 80 6.48 -8.17 5.72
N GLY A 81 5.93 -9.39 5.78
CA GLY A 81 4.89 -9.84 6.72
C GLY A 81 5.08 -9.40 8.17
N PRO A 82 6.26 -9.61 8.77
CA PRO A 82 6.48 -9.22 10.16
C PRO A 82 6.41 -7.72 10.44
N LEU A 83 6.63 -6.86 9.43
CA LEU A 83 6.49 -5.41 9.54
C LEU A 83 5.06 -4.91 9.38
N LEU A 84 4.19 -5.70 8.74
CA LEU A 84 2.79 -5.31 8.50
C LEU A 84 2.03 -4.99 9.81
N PRO A 85 1.97 -5.85 10.84
CA PRO A 85 1.23 -5.52 12.06
C PRO A 85 1.83 -4.32 12.81
N ILE A 86 3.15 -4.10 12.72
CA ILE A 86 3.85 -2.94 13.30
C ILE A 86 3.38 -1.66 12.61
N LEU A 87 3.39 -1.65 11.28
CA LEU A 87 2.99 -0.48 10.49
C LEU A 87 1.48 -0.22 10.57
N ALA A 88 0.64 -1.25 10.65
CA ALA A 88 -0.78 -1.12 10.92
C ALA A 88 -1.02 -0.43 12.28
N ALA A 89 -0.35 -0.89 13.34
CA ALA A 89 -0.41 -0.24 14.65
C ALA A 89 0.13 1.19 14.59
N GLY A 90 1.15 1.44 13.78
CA GLY A 90 1.71 2.77 13.53
C GLY A 90 0.67 3.71 12.92
N GLY A 91 -0.07 3.27 11.90
CA GLY A 91 -1.15 4.04 11.30
C GLY A 91 -2.30 4.29 12.27
N HIS A 92 -2.66 3.28 13.08
CA HIS A 92 -3.77 3.35 14.02
C HIS A 92 -3.51 4.29 15.21
N TRP A 93 -2.31 4.24 15.78
CA TRP A 93 -1.95 4.98 17.00
C TRP A 93 -1.02 6.18 16.75
N ALA A 94 -0.78 6.56 15.50
CA ALA A 94 0.08 7.69 15.17
C ALA A 94 -0.48 9.02 15.72
N VAL A 95 0.47 9.86 16.13
CA VAL A 95 0.33 11.32 16.20
C VAL A 95 1.21 11.95 15.12
N ASP A 96 1.14 13.26 14.91
CA ASP A 96 1.86 13.98 13.84
C ASP A 96 3.34 13.61 13.69
N GLU A 97 4.08 13.49 14.80
CA GLU A 97 5.50 13.11 14.76
C GLU A 97 5.70 11.67 14.25
N HIS A 98 4.84 10.74 14.68
CA HIS A 98 4.85 9.35 14.24
C HIS A 98 4.48 9.25 12.76
N ALA A 99 3.46 9.98 12.32
CA ALA A 99 3.04 10.01 10.93
C ALA A 99 4.17 10.47 10.00
N ARG A 100 4.94 11.49 10.39
CA ARG A 100 6.13 11.94 9.63
C ARG A 100 7.23 10.89 9.57
N LEU A 101 7.47 10.18 10.68
CA LEU A 101 8.44 9.08 10.71
C LEU A 101 8.00 7.92 9.81
N LEU A 102 6.74 7.48 9.93
CA LEU A 102 6.14 6.44 9.08
C LEU A 102 6.24 6.81 7.61
N GLY A 103 5.90 8.06 7.26
CA GLY A 103 6.08 8.58 5.91
C GLY A 103 7.51 8.42 5.40
N ARG A 104 8.52 8.87 6.16
CA ARG A 104 9.93 8.71 5.76
C ARG A 104 10.33 7.25 5.55
N CYS A 105 9.90 6.35 6.44
CA CYS A 105 10.18 4.91 6.35
C CYS A 105 9.53 4.28 5.10
N LEU A 106 8.26 4.58 4.85
CA LEU A 106 7.51 4.07 3.70
C LEU A 106 8.02 4.64 2.38
N GLY A 107 8.34 5.95 2.35
CA GLY A 107 8.99 6.62 1.22
C GLY A 107 10.32 5.97 0.86
N ARG A 108 11.10 5.60 1.88
CA ARG A 108 12.37 4.89 1.70
C ARG A 108 12.18 3.48 1.12
N LEU A 109 11.19 2.72 1.59
CA LEU A 109 10.87 1.39 1.03
C LEU A 109 10.39 1.47 -0.42
N ALA A 110 9.63 2.50 -0.77
CA ALA A 110 9.13 2.75 -2.12
C ALA A 110 10.24 3.12 -3.12
N ASP A 111 11.45 3.42 -2.63
CA ASP A 111 12.64 3.73 -3.43
C ASP A 111 13.69 2.60 -3.31
N PRO A 112 13.43 1.40 -3.87
CA PRO A 112 14.34 0.28 -3.75
C PRO A 112 15.70 0.61 -4.39
N PRO A 113 16.82 0.42 -3.68
CA PRO A 113 18.14 0.71 -4.23
C PRO A 113 18.50 -0.29 -5.32
N GLY A 114 19.10 0.16 -6.42
CA GLY A 114 19.66 -0.74 -7.42
C GLY A 114 19.33 -0.37 -8.87
N GLU A 115 19.38 -1.40 -9.72
CA GLU A 115 19.27 -1.35 -11.16
C GLU A 115 17.94 -0.77 -11.62
N ARG A 116 18.02 0.06 -12.65
CA ARG A 116 16.86 0.78 -13.23
C ARG A 116 16.43 0.25 -14.59
N SER A 117 17.07 -0.83 -15.03
CA SER A 117 16.79 -1.52 -16.28
C SER A 117 16.82 -3.01 -16.04
N GLY A 118 15.97 -3.76 -16.75
CA GLY A 118 15.68 -5.16 -16.49
C GLY A 118 14.29 -5.52 -16.99
N ILE A 119 13.76 -6.65 -16.54
CA ILE A 119 12.40 -7.06 -16.86
C ILE A 119 11.40 -6.13 -16.15
N THR A 120 10.57 -5.42 -16.91
CA THR A 120 9.61 -4.42 -16.38
C THR A 120 8.74 -4.97 -15.27
N ALA A 121 8.19 -6.19 -15.43
CA ALA A 121 7.37 -6.83 -14.39
C ALA A 121 8.13 -7.02 -13.07
N LEU A 122 9.42 -7.35 -13.11
CA LEU A 122 10.26 -7.50 -11.91
C LEU A 122 10.70 -6.16 -11.33
N LEU A 123 10.97 -5.16 -12.18
CA LEU A 123 11.27 -3.80 -11.74
C LEU A 123 10.11 -3.21 -10.95
N ASN A 124 8.88 -3.35 -11.47
CA ASN A 124 7.67 -2.90 -10.81
C ASN A 124 7.41 -3.65 -9.50
N LEU A 125 7.58 -4.99 -9.52
CA LEU A 125 7.35 -5.83 -8.35
C LEU A 125 8.30 -5.52 -7.17
N ARG A 126 9.45 -4.86 -7.38
CA ARG A 126 10.31 -4.42 -6.26
C ARG A 126 9.63 -3.43 -5.32
N CYS A 127 8.62 -2.71 -5.79
CA CYS A 127 7.83 -1.81 -4.96
C CYS A 127 6.73 -2.54 -4.18
N TYR A 128 6.54 -3.86 -4.39
CA TYR A 128 5.47 -4.63 -3.76
C TYR A 128 5.58 -4.71 -2.22
N PRO A 129 6.77 -4.94 -1.61
CA PRO A 129 6.92 -4.82 -0.16
C PRO A 129 6.48 -3.45 0.39
N ALA A 130 6.80 -2.36 -0.32
CA ALA A 130 6.38 -1.02 0.05
C ALA A 130 4.86 -0.83 -0.07
N LEU A 131 4.25 -1.40 -1.12
CA LEU A 131 2.80 -1.41 -1.31
C LEU A 131 2.09 -2.10 -0.14
N LEU A 132 2.54 -3.28 0.25
CA LEU A 132 2.00 -4.01 1.42
C LEU A 132 2.09 -3.17 2.70
N CYS A 133 3.25 -2.55 2.92
CA CYS A 133 3.50 -1.70 4.08
C CYS A 133 2.59 -0.45 4.11
N VAL A 134 2.39 0.20 2.96
CA VAL A 134 1.50 1.37 2.84
C VAL A 134 0.04 0.97 3.02
N TYR A 135 -0.41 -0.14 2.44
CA TYR A 135 -1.76 -0.65 2.66
C TYR A 135 -1.99 -0.99 4.13
N SER A 136 -1.06 -1.71 4.75
CA SER A 136 -1.17 -2.10 6.15
C SER A 136 -1.26 -0.88 7.07
N CYS A 137 -0.38 0.11 6.88
CA CYS A 137 -0.40 1.36 7.64
C CYS A 137 -1.68 2.19 7.37
N GLY A 138 -2.08 2.26 6.11
CA GLY A 138 -3.26 3.03 5.67
C GLY A 138 -4.58 2.47 6.20
N VAL A 139 -4.78 1.16 6.13
CA VAL A 139 -5.97 0.50 6.70
C VAL A 139 -5.97 0.65 8.23
N GLY A 140 -4.82 0.52 8.88
CA GLY A 140 -4.68 0.82 10.31
C GLY A 140 -5.11 2.26 10.66
N ALA A 141 -4.74 3.24 9.84
CA ALA A 141 -5.17 4.63 10.01
C ALA A 141 -6.68 4.82 9.78
N ILE A 142 -7.29 4.12 8.81
CA ILE A 142 -8.74 4.15 8.59
C ILE A 142 -9.50 3.59 9.79
N LEU A 143 -9.06 2.45 10.35
CA LEU A 143 -9.66 1.85 11.55
C LEU A 143 -9.69 2.83 12.74
N ALA A 144 -8.73 3.75 12.83
CA ALA A 144 -8.67 4.76 13.88
C ALA A 144 -9.24 6.13 13.48
N GLY A 145 -9.75 6.30 12.26
CA GLY A 145 -10.20 7.60 11.73
C GLY A 145 -9.09 8.64 11.57
N ARG A 146 -7.82 8.22 11.42
CA ARG A 146 -6.62 9.06 11.36
C ARG A 146 -6.32 9.55 9.93
N TYR A 147 -7.21 10.38 9.40
CA TYR A 147 -7.07 10.92 8.03
C TYR A 147 -5.87 11.87 7.86
N ASP A 148 -5.44 12.53 8.92
CA ASP A 148 -4.21 13.32 9.04
C ASP A 148 -2.94 12.46 8.80
N THR A 149 -2.90 11.28 9.43
CA THR A 149 -1.83 10.30 9.23
C THR A 149 -1.86 9.77 7.80
N LEU A 150 -3.05 9.42 7.31
CA LEU A 150 -3.23 8.96 5.93
C LEU A 150 -2.75 10.01 4.91
N LYS A 151 -3.08 11.29 5.12
CA LYS A 151 -2.64 12.39 4.25
C LYS A 151 -1.13 12.59 4.30
N THR A 152 -0.54 12.46 5.49
CA THR A 152 0.93 12.51 5.65
C THR A 152 1.61 11.42 4.83
N ILE A 153 1.13 10.18 4.93
CA ILE A 153 1.69 9.03 4.24
C ILE A 153 1.45 9.12 2.73
N LEU A 154 0.20 9.27 2.28
CA LEU A 154 -0.13 9.15 0.86
C LEU A 154 0.27 10.37 0.02
N VAL A 155 0.12 11.57 0.56
CA VAL A 155 0.22 12.84 -0.21
C VAL A 155 1.49 13.62 0.12
N SER A 156 1.85 13.68 1.40
CA SER A 156 2.98 14.52 1.85
C SER A 156 4.32 13.82 1.66
N THR A 157 4.34 12.50 1.82
CA THR A 157 5.54 11.69 1.59
C THR A 157 5.82 11.55 0.11
N ARG A 158 7.10 11.71 -0.25
CA ARG A 158 7.58 11.63 -1.63
C ARG A 158 8.44 10.39 -1.83
N SER A 159 8.36 9.83 -3.02
CA SER A 159 9.18 8.73 -3.55
C SER A 159 9.59 9.10 -4.98
N ARG A 160 10.66 8.47 -5.47
CA ARG A 160 11.19 8.67 -6.80
C ARG A 160 10.58 7.67 -7.78
N LYS A 161 9.77 8.13 -8.72
CA LYS A 161 9.29 7.37 -9.88
C LYS A 161 9.84 8.03 -11.14
N GLU A 162 10.54 7.27 -12.00
CA GLU A 162 11.01 7.76 -13.32
C GLU A 162 11.82 9.08 -13.29
N ASN A 163 12.63 9.27 -12.25
CA ASN A 163 13.39 10.50 -11.94
C ASN A 163 12.59 11.69 -11.40
N GLU A 164 11.28 11.58 -11.29
CA GLU A 164 10.42 12.59 -10.67
C GLU A 164 10.16 12.29 -9.19
N SER A 165 9.98 13.34 -8.40
CA SER A 165 9.57 13.25 -7.00
C SER A 165 8.05 13.29 -6.91
N VAL A 166 7.44 12.12 -6.72
CA VAL A 166 5.98 11.97 -6.72
C VAL A 166 5.45 11.57 -5.34
N PRO A 167 4.20 11.92 -4.99
CA PRO A 167 3.52 11.39 -3.82
C PRO A 167 3.50 9.85 -3.79
N LEU A 168 3.55 9.25 -2.59
CA LEU A 168 3.52 7.78 -2.43
C LEU A 168 2.33 7.12 -3.11
N VAL A 169 1.14 7.74 -3.03
CA VAL A 169 -0.06 7.22 -3.69
C VAL A 169 0.12 7.06 -5.20
N ARG A 170 0.90 7.94 -5.87
CA ARG A 170 1.23 7.83 -7.31
C ARG A 170 2.37 6.85 -7.57
N ALA A 171 3.32 6.75 -6.64
CA ALA A 171 4.43 5.80 -6.73
C ALA A 171 3.95 4.34 -6.65
N LEU A 172 2.91 4.09 -5.86
CA LEU A 172 2.46 2.76 -5.47
C LEU A 172 1.02 2.44 -5.91
N ALA A 173 0.59 2.92 -7.08
CA ALA A 173 -0.66 2.44 -7.66
C ALA A 173 -0.57 0.92 -7.85
N HIS A 174 -1.46 0.14 -7.23
CA HIS A 174 -1.28 -1.31 -7.14
C HIS A 174 -1.23 -2.00 -8.52
N ASN A 175 -1.99 -1.50 -9.50
CA ASN A 175 -1.97 -1.99 -10.88
C ASN A 175 -0.62 -1.75 -11.60
N ASP A 176 0.17 -0.78 -11.15
CA ASP A 176 1.51 -0.53 -11.69
C ASP A 176 2.56 -1.42 -11.02
N VAL A 177 2.35 -1.78 -9.75
CA VAL A 177 3.34 -2.48 -8.91
C VAL A 177 3.30 -4.00 -9.10
N ILE A 178 2.10 -4.58 -9.18
CA ILE A 178 1.93 -6.04 -9.31
C ILE A 178 1.02 -6.36 -10.49
N ASP A 179 1.45 -7.32 -11.30
CA ASP A 179 0.77 -7.69 -12.54
C ASP A 179 -0.47 -8.55 -12.22
N GLY A 180 -1.65 -7.94 -12.31
CA GLY A 180 -2.91 -8.64 -12.10
C GLY A 180 -3.17 -9.77 -13.10
N GLY A 181 -2.62 -9.70 -14.31
CA GLY A 181 -2.73 -10.75 -15.32
C GLY A 181 -1.91 -12.00 -14.96
N LEU A 182 -0.74 -11.81 -14.37
CA LEU A 182 0.06 -12.91 -13.81
C LEU A 182 -0.57 -13.46 -12.53
N LEU A 183 -1.10 -12.61 -11.64
CA LEU A 183 -1.83 -13.07 -10.45
C LEU A 183 -3.07 -13.92 -10.79
N ARG A 184 -3.80 -13.59 -11.86
CA ARG A 184 -4.95 -14.39 -12.36
C ARG A 184 -4.59 -15.82 -12.74
N ARG A 185 -3.30 -16.14 -12.89
CA ARG A 185 -2.87 -17.52 -13.16
C ARG A 185 -2.98 -18.42 -11.94
N ARG A 186 -3.13 -17.85 -10.73
CA ARG A 186 -3.52 -18.62 -9.54
C ARG A 186 -4.96 -19.11 -9.67
N PRO A 187 -5.24 -20.39 -9.40
CA PRO A 187 -6.60 -20.94 -9.46
C PRO A 187 -7.61 -20.15 -8.62
N GLU A 188 -7.19 -19.64 -7.46
CA GLU A 188 -8.08 -18.87 -6.57
C GLU A 188 -8.46 -17.50 -7.14
N LEU A 189 -7.68 -16.93 -8.07
CA LEU A 189 -7.85 -15.56 -8.59
C LEU A 189 -8.30 -15.50 -10.05
N GLU A 190 -8.41 -16.64 -10.74
CA GLU A 190 -8.70 -16.71 -12.19
C GLU A 190 -9.95 -15.90 -12.57
N ARG A 191 -11.01 -16.02 -11.78
CA ARG A 191 -12.33 -15.43 -12.03
C ARG A 191 -12.59 -14.13 -11.27
N HIS A 192 -11.59 -13.63 -10.54
CA HIS A 192 -11.75 -12.44 -9.70
C HIS A 192 -11.86 -11.16 -10.52
N ARG A 193 -12.65 -10.18 -10.08
CA ARG A 193 -12.78 -8.91 -10.80
C ARG A 193 -11.54 -8.03 -10.61
N SER A 194 -10.96 -8.00 -9.40
CA SER A 194 -9.60 -7.50 -9.14
C SER A 194 -8.69 -8.56 -8.51
N PRO A 195 -7.93 -9.32 -9.30
CA PRO A 195 -6.95 -10.25 -8.75
C PRO A 195 -5.98 -9.57 -7.77
N THR A 196 -5.49 -8.37 -8.10
CA THR A 196 -4.54 -7.64 -7.27
C THR A 196 -5.12 -7.20 -5.92
N SER A 197 -6.28 -6.56 -5.93
CA SER A 197 -6.88 -6.03 -4.70
C SER A 197 -7.46 -7.16 -3.83
N ASP A 198 -8.04 -8.21 -4.44
CA ASP A 198 -8.50 -9.39 -3.68
C ASP A 198 -7.32 -10.12 -3.03
N HIS A 199 -6.17 -10.17 -3.71
CA HIS A 199 -4.93 -10.72 -3.16
C HIS A 199 -4.39 -9.88 -2.00
N LEU A 200 -4.32 -8.55 -2.15
CA LEU A 200 -3.93 -7.64 -1.06
C LEU A 200 -4.88 -7.77 0.15
N PHE A 201 -6.18 -7.85 -0.09
CA PHE A 201 -7.19 -8.08 0.95
C PHE A 201 -6.93 -9.37 1.73
N ALA A 202 -6.59 -10.46 1.04
CA ALA A 202 -6.31 -11.74 1.68
C ALA A 202 -5.01 -11.70 2.50
N VAL A 203 -3.92 -11.18 1.92
CA VAL A 203 -2.60 -11.11 2.59
C VAL A 203 -2.63 -10.25 3.85
N LEU A 204 -3.40 -9.16 3.83
CA LEU A 204 -3.45 -8.19 4.93
C LEU A 204 -4.45 -8.56 6.03
N LYS A 205 -5.30 -9.57 5.82
CA LYS A 205 -6.34 -9.95 6.79
C LYS A 205 -5.75 -10.38 8.13
N GLU A 206 -4.77 -11.29 8.13
CA GLU A 206 -4.15 -11.73 9.39
C GLU A 206 -3.41 -10.56 10.06
N PRO A 207 -2.48 -9.84 9.39
CA PRO A 207 -1.66 -8.82 10.06
C PRO A 207 -2.48 -7.69 10.73
N LEU A 208 -3.70 -7.45 10.26
CA LEU A 208 -4.61 -6.45 10.82
C LEU A 208 -5.67 -7.02 11.78
N SER A 209 -5.73 -8.35 11.96
CA SER A 209 -6.70 -9.01 12.85
C SER A 209 -6.59 -8.59 14.31
N GLY A 210 -5.40 -8.12 14.74
CA GLY A 210 -5.19 -7.58 16.09
C GLY A 210 -5.66 -6.13 16.29
N LEU A 211 -6.19 -5.48 15.25
CA LEU A 211 -6.73 -4.12 15.30
C LEU A 211 -8.23 -4.07 14.97
N ALA A 212 -8.67 -4.80 13.95
CA ALA A 212 -10.09 -4.92 13.63
C ALA A 212 -10.80 -5.88 14.61
N ILE A 213 -12.00 -5.51 15.05
CA ILE A 213 -12.85 -6.29 15.94
C ILE A 213 -13.34 -7.56 15.24
N ASP A 214 -13.74 -7.44 13.97
CA ASP A 214 -14.23 -8.54 13.16
C ASP A 214 -13.90 -8.37 11.67
N GLU A 215 -14.31 -9.34 10.86
CA GLU A 215 -14.10 -9.33 9.41
C GLU A 215 -14.88 -8.23 8.69
N MET A 216 -16.03 -7.80 9.22
CA MET A 216 -16.83 -6.74 8.62
C MET A 216 -16.13 -5.38 8.79
N GLU A 217 -15.57 -5.12 9.98
CA GLU A 217 -14.79 -3.91 10.24
C GLU A 217 -13.50 -3.88 9.40
N TYR A 218 -12.79 -5.00 9.30
CA TYR A 218 -11.63 -5.12 8.41
C TYR A 218 -12.02 -4.83 6.95
N GLN A 219 -13.11 -5.43 6.46
CA GLN A 219 -13.58 -5.22 5.09
C GLN A 219 -13.95 -3.77 4.83
N GLY A 220 -14.73 -3.14 5.72
CA GLY A 220 -15.09 -1.73 5.60
C GLY A 220 -13.86 -0.82 5.59
N ALA A 221 -12.89 -1.06 6.48
CA ALA A 221 -11.67 -0.27 6.53
C ALA A 221 -10.79 -0.44 5.28
N PHE A 222 -10.69 -1.67 4.75
CA PHE A 222 -9.95 -1.94 3.52
C PHE A 222 -10.61 -1.27 2.31
N ASP A 223 -11.91 -1.47 2.11
CA ASP A 223 -12.66 -0.88 0.99
C ASP A 223 -12.59 0.66 1.05
N ARG A 224 -12.68 1.25 2.24
CA ARG A 224 -12.55 2.70 2.47
C ARG A 224 -11.15 3.22 2.22
N PHE A 225 -10.12 2.48 2.64
CA PHE A 225 -8.74 2.82 2.31
C PHE A 225 -8.51 2.80 0.80
N GLU A 226 -8.88 1.74 0.09
CA GLU A 226 -8.69 1.63 -1.36
C GLU A 226 -9.46 2.70 -2.12
N TYR A 227 -10.70 2.99 -1.70
CA TYR A 227 -11.48 4.02 -2.37
C TYR A 227 -10.84 5.40 -2.21
N LEU A 228 -10.42 5.77 -0.99
CA LEU A 228 -9.69 7.02 -0.77
C LEU A 228 -8.35 7.03 -1.51
N PHE A 229 -7.64 5.91 -1.57
CA PHE A 229 -6.42 5.78 -2.37
C PHE A 229 -6.69 6.11 -3.84
N ALA A 230 -7.76 5.55 -4.43
CA ALA A 230 -8.14 5.78 -5.81
C ALA A 230 -8.54 7.24 -6.09
N LEU A 231 -9.33 7.85 -5.22
CA LEU A 231 -9.72 9.27 -5.33
C LEU A 231 -8.49 10.18 -5.24
N VAL A 232 -7.63 9.97 -4.25
CA VAL A 232 -6.44 10.81 -4.05
C VAL A 232 -5.43 10.63 -5.18
N HIS A 233 -5.27 9.41 -5.69
CA HIS A 233 -4.47 9.15 -6.89
C HIS A 233 -4.99 9.96 -8.08
N GLY A 234 -6.30 9.87 -8.36
CA GLY A 234 -6.93 10.58 -9.47
C GLY A 234 -6.84 12.10 -9.35
N ASP A 235 -7.01 12.66 -8.15
CA ASP A 235 -6.84 14.09 -7.89
C ASP A 235 -5.44 14.59 -8.26
N LEU A 236 -4.41 13.84 -7.86
CA LEU A 236 -3.01 14.25 -8.03
C LEU A 236 -2.53 14.04 -9.47
N CYS A 237 -2.91 12.94 -10.13
CA CYS A 237 -2.51 12.70 -11.52
C CYS A 237 -3.08 13.73 -12.51
N GLU A 238 -4.29 14.25 -12.26
CA GLU A 238 -4.87 15.30 -13.11
C GLU A 238 -4.18 16.65 -12.88
N LYS A 239 -3.87 17.02 -11.63
CA LYS A 239 -3.17 18.28 -11.31
C LYS A 239 -1.79 18.37 -11.97
N ASP A 240 -1.11 17.24 -12.09
CA ASP A 240 0.22 17.17 -12.70
C ASP A 240 0.15 17.06 -14.25
N GLY A 241 -1.04 17.15 -14.85
CA GLY A 241 -1.23 17.17 -16.31
C GLY A 241 -0.92 15.84 -17.04
N SER A 242 -0.72 14.76 -16.28
CA SER A 242 -0.15 13.52 -16.80
C SER A 242 -1.06 12.75 -17.79
N THR A 243 -2.37 12.91 -17.70
CA THR A 243 -3.34 12.14 -18.52
C THR A 243 -4.49 12.96 -19.08
N GLY A 244 -4.72 14.20 -18.60
CA GLY A 244 -5.91 14.99 -18.91
C GLY A 244 -7.25 14.37 -18.47
N HIS A 245 -7.22 13.17 -17.87
CA HIS A 245 -8.37 12.42 -17.38
C HIS A 245 -8.09 11.91 -15.96
N ILE A 246 -9.00 12.20 -15.03
CA ILE A 246 -8.99 11.64 -13.67
C ILE A 246 -9.23 10.13 -13.74
N TRP A 247 -8.22 9.33 -13.36
CA TRP A 247 -8.33 7.88 -13.22
C TRP A 247 -7.66 7.45 -11.91
N GLY A 248 -8.10 6.32 -11.37
CA GLY A 248 -7.56 5.75 -10.13
C GLY A 248 -7.40 4.24 -10.24
N PRO A 249 -6.50 3.65 -9.46
CA PRO A 249 -6.35 2.20 -9.44
C PRO A 249 -7.61 1.54 -8.89
N ILE A 250 -8.05 0.48 -9.56
CA ILE A 250 -9.35 -0.17 -9.33
C ILE A 250 -9.17 -1.36 -8.40
N GLY A 251 -9.97 -1.41 -7.33
CA GLY A 251 -9.96 -2.48 -6.32
C GLY A 251 -11.36 -3.01 -6.00
N CYS A 252 -11.46 -3.87 -4.97
CA CYS A 252 -12.68 -4.61 -4.62
C CYS A 252 -13.85 -3.74 -4.21
N PHE A 253 -13.56 -2.54 -3.74
CA PHE A 253 -14.56 -1.53 -3.42
C PHE A 253 -15.54 -1.22 -4.58
N LEU A 254 -15.12 -1.35 -5.86
CA LEU A 254 -15.96 -0.97 -7.00
C LEU A 254 -17.16 -1.91 -7.24
N TRP A 255 -17.03 -3.23 -7.03
CA TRP A 255 -18.18 -4.15 -7.13
C TRP A 255 -18.81 -4.49 -5.79
N ARG A 256 -18.15 -4.22 -4.67
CA ARG A 256 -18.78 -4.29 -3.34
C ARG A 256 -19.73 -3.11 -3.09
N ARG A 257 -19.49 -1.97 -3.75
CA ARG A 257 -20.32 -0.75 -3.84
C ARG A 257 -20.67 -0.02 -2.54
N GLY A 258 -20.68 -0.67 -1.37
CA GLY A 258 -21.09 -0.06 -0.10
C GLY A 258 -20.37 1.24 0.22
N VAL A 259 -19.05 1.28 -0.01
CA VAL A 259 -18.24 2.47 0.31
C VAL A 259 -18.44 3.65 -0.65
N LEU A 260 -18.88 3.41 -1.90
CA LEU A 260 -19.19 4.49 -2.85
C LEU A 260 -20.39 5.30 -2.37
N GLU A 261 -21.42 4.60 -1.87
CA GLU A 261 -22.64 5.21 -1.34
C GLU A 261 -22.35 5.89 0.01
N GLU A 262 -21.62 5.22 0.91
CA GLU A 262 -21.22 5.76 2.22
C GLU A 262 -20.48 7.10 2.07
N VAL A 263 -19.41 7.14 1.26
CA VAL A 263 -18.64 8.36 1.03
C VAL A 263 -19.47 9.42 0.28
N GLY A 264 -20.40 9.01 -0.59
CA GLY A 264 -21.35 9.92 -1.22
C GLY A 264 -22.22 10.64 -0.19
N HIS A 265 -22.85 9.87 0.71
CA HIS A 265 -23.66 10.42 1.80
C HIS A 265 -22.84 11.28 2.76
N GLU A 266 -21.60 10.92 3.05
CA GLU A 266 -20.70 11.75 3.88
C GLU A 266 -20.36 13.09 3.21
N ILE A 267 -20.04 13.08 1.92
CA ILE A 267 -19.73 14.30 1.15
C ILE A 267 -20.95 15.22 1.10
N ASP A 268 -22.14 14.68 0.90
CA ASP A 268 -23.36 15.48 0.82
C ASP A 268 -23.88 15.93 2.19
N GLY A 269 -23.72 15.11 3.22
CA GLY A 269 -24.19 15.39 4.57
C GLY A 269 -23.24 16.26 5.39
N LEU A 270 -21.93 16.02 5.31
CA LEU A 270 -20.91 16.73 6.09
C LEU A 270 -20.30 17.90 5.30
N GLY A 271 -20.28 17.84 3.97
CA GLY A 271 -19.71 18.90 3.13
C GLY A 271 -18.28 19.28 3.54
N GLY A 272 -18.09 20.54 3.93
CA GLY A 272 -16.81 21.07 4.40
C GLY A 272 -16.25 20.37 5.65
N ASP A 273 -17.11 19.72 6.43
CA ASP A 273 -16.75 19.02 7.67
C ASP A 273 -16.34 17.56 7.45
N TRP A 274 -16.37 17.07 6.21
CA TRP A 274 -15.97 15.70 5.88
C TRP A 274 -14.51 15.45 6.33
N PRO A 275 -14.23 14.39 7.14
CA PRO A 275 -12.92 14.23 7.78
C PRO A 275 -11.71 14.19 6.84
N PRO A 276 -11.76 13.51 5.66
CA PRO A 276 -10.69 13.62 4.67
C PRO A 276 -10.46 15.06 4.19
N LEU A 277 -11.52 15.83 3.98
CA LEU A 277 -11.39 17.22 3.55
C LEU A 277 -10.71 18.08 4.62
N LYS A 278 -11.10 17.91 5.89
CA LYS A 278 -10.47 18.57 7.04
C LYS A 278 -8.98 18.21 7.21
N ALA A 279 -8.61 16.98 6.89
CA ALA A 279 -7.21 16.55 6.86
C ALA A 279 -6.40 17.17 5.69
N GLY A 280 -7.06 17.89 4.79
CA GLY A 280 -6.45 18.61 3.67
C GLY A 280 -6.37 17.82 2.38
N PHE A 281 -7.10 16.70 2.25
CA PHE A 281 -7.27 16.03 0.96
C PHE A 281 -8.01 16.95 -0.04
N PHE A 282 -7.78 16.75 -1.33
CA PHE A 282 -8.40 17.52 -2.42
C PHE A 282 -8.15 19.04 -2.34
N GLY A 283 -7.11 19.47 -1.60
CA GLY A 283 -6.85 20.88 -1.33
C GLY A 283 -7.91 21.56 -0.47
N GLY A 284 -8.71 20.80 0.29
CA GLY A 284 -9.80 21.33 1.09
C GLY A 284 -11.04 21.74 0.29
N SER A 285 -11.10 21.42 -1.02
CA SER A 285 -12.24 21.74 -1.89
C SER A 285 -13.23 20.57 -1.99
N ILE A 286 -14.44 20.76 -1.44
CA ILE A 286 -15.53 19.79 -1.54
C ILE A 286 -15.96 19.58 -3.00
N GLU A 287 -15.94 20.63 -3.81
CA GLU A 287 -16.26 20.54 -5.23
C GLU A 287 -15.23 19.69 -5.98
N ARG A 288 -13.96 19.80 -5.60
CA ARG A 288 -12.92 18.94 -6.15
C ARG A 288 -13.12 17.49 -5.75
N ALA A 289 -13.46 17.21 -4.49
CA ALA A 289 -13.78 15.87 -4.03
C ALA A 289 -14.95 15.26 -4.82
N LYS A 290 -16.04 16.01 -5.00
CA LYS A 290 -17.21 15.60 -5.80
C LYS A 290 -16.85 15.29 -7.24
N LEU A 291 -16.08 16.17 -7.89
CA LEU A 291 -15.62 15.98 -9.27
C LEU A 291 -14.80 14.69 -9.42
N VAL A 292 -13.81 14.49 -8.54
CA VAL A 292 -12.93 13.31 -8.60
C VAL A 292 -13.74 12.04 -8.37
N LYS A 293 -14.62 12.03 -7.37
CA LYS A 293 -15.54 10.93 -7.10
C LYS A 293 -16.40 10.57 -8.30
N GLU A 294 -17.06 11.56 -8.90
CA GLU A 294 -17.91 11.34 -10.07
C GLU A 294 -17.12 10.66 -11.22
N GLN A 295 -15.88 11.07 -11.46
CA GLN A 295 -15.06 10.48 -12.52
C GLN A 295 -14.61 9.05 -12.22
N ILE A 296 -14.18 8.77 -10.98
CA ILE A 296 -13.77 7.43 -10.55
C ILE A 296 -14.97 6.47 -10.54
N ASP A 297 -16.12 6.92 -10.06
CA ASP A 297 -17.34 6.09 -10.01
C ASP A 297 -17.85 5.78 -11.43
N LYS A 298 -17.71 6.72 -12.38
CA LYS A 298 -18.02 6.46 -13.80
C LYS A 298 -17.16 5.36 -14.42
N THR A 299 -15.96 5.10 -13.90
CA THR A 299 -15.11 4.00 -14.36
C THR A 299 -15.78 2.64 -14.10
N VAL A 300 -16.58 2.50 -13.03
CA VAL A 300 -17.39 1.30 -12.74
C VAL A 300 -18.36 1.02 -13.87
N HIS A 301 -19.10 2.04 -14.30
CA HIS A 301 -20.11 1.90 -15.34
C HIS A 301 -19.52 1.56 -16.71
N ARG A 302 -18.32 2.07 -17.02
CA ARG A 302 -17.63 1.76 -18.28
C ARG A 302 -17.07 0.34 -18.33
N GLN A 303 -16.72 -0.25 -17.19
CA GLN A 303 -16.21 -1.63 -17.13
C GLN A 303 -17.32 -2.70 -17.09
N GLY A 304 -18.59 -2.28 -17.06
CA GLY A 304 -19.75 -3.18 -17.21
C GLY A 304 -19.99 -4.09 -16.01
N TRP A 305 -19.70 -3.62 -14.79
CA TRP A 305 -19.73 -4.40 -13.56
C TRP A 305 -20.96 -4.20 -12.68
#